data_AF-A0A1C2C4M4-F1
#
_entry.id   AF-A0A1C2C4M4-F1
#
_cell.length_a   1.000
_cell.length_b   1.000
_cell.length_c   1.000
_cell.angle_alpha   90.00
_cell.angle_beta   90.00
_cell.angle_gamma   90.00
#
_symmetry.space_group_name_H-M   'P 1'
#
loop_
_entity.id
_entity.type
_entity.pdbx_description
1 polymer ?
#
loop_
_entity_poly.entity_id
_entity_poly.type
_entity_poly.pdbx_seq_one_letter_code
_entity_poly.pdbx_strand_id
1 'polypeptide(L)'
;MPAQQRHLLSPQLWGYLFKHLPASGWNILALPELQQQSTVDAATALAADKVQLAARWQALQQLTPSGPLIIIVQGEAAGAWHALMMEQDELNIAAIVSIGAYLKDPAQQRQLQQQMTNLRVPVLDLLTGADHLWSVSDSQRRQQLARTQYNPLYRQRYLPEMHYHSSQQEWLFKEIYGWLSSLGF
;
A
#
# COMPACT_ATOMS: atom_id res chain seq x y z
N MET A 1 14.66 8.98 -13.65
CA MET A 1 13.26 8.95 -14.13
C MET A 1 12.36 9.46 -13.02
N PRO A 2 11.48 10.45 -13.28
CA PRO A 2 10.56 10.96 -12.26
C PRO A 2 9.57 9.87 -11.81
N ALA A 3 9.14 9.94 -10.55
CA ALA A 3 8.23 8.97 -9.92
C ALA A 3 6.90 8.77 -10.68
N GLN A 4 6.50 9.78 -11.46
CA GLN A 4 5.25 9.87 -12.21
C GLN A 4 5.15 8.91 -13.41
N GLN A 5 6.23 8.21 -13.78
CA GLN A 5 6.26 7.30 -14.94
C GLN A 5 6.50 5.82 -14.58
N ARG A 6 6.46 5.46 -13.29
CA ARG A 6 6.66 4.06 -12.88
C ARG A 6 5.37 3.25 -13.07
N HIS A 7 5.39 2.31 -14.01
CA HIS A 7 4.30 1.34 -14.19
C HIS A 7 4.14 0.49 -12.91
N LEU A 8 2.90 0.32 -12.42
CA LEU A 8 2.58 -0.39 -11.17
C LEU A 8 2.91 -1.88 -11.21
N LEU A 9 3.15 -2.47 -12.38
CA LEU A 9 3.70 -3.83 -12.54
C LEU A 9 5.08 -3.81 -13.21
N SER A 10 5.81 -2.68 -13.15
CA SER A 10 7.15 -2.64 -13.72
C SER A 10 8.02 -3.74 -13.08
N PRO A 11 8.75 -4.54 -13.88
CA PRO A 11 9.65 -5.58 -13.36
C PRO A 11 10.71 -5.05 -12.39
N GLN A 12 10.91 -3.73 -12.39
CA GLN A 12 11.90 -3.00 -11.62
C GLN A 12 11.60 -2.87 -10.13
N LEU A 13 10.34 -3.05 -9.68
CA LEU A 13 10.03 -3.10 -8.25
C LEU A 13 9.55 -4.48 -7.82
N TRP A 14 8.68 -5.10 -8.62
CA TRP A 14 7.94 -6.30 -8.23
C TRP A 14 8.58 -7.60 -8.70
N GLY A 15 9.55 -7.56 -9.61
CA GLY A 15 10.13 -8.76 -10.22
C GLY A 15 10.68 -9.75 -9.19
N TYR A 16 11.41 -9.23 -8.19
CA TYR A 16 11.92 -10.06 -7.09
C TYR A 16 10.80 -10.60 -6.20
N LEU A 17 9.80 -9.79 -5.86
CA LEU A 17 8.65 -10.22 -5.06
C LEU A 17 7.88 -11.35 -5.76
N PHE A 18 7.57 -11.19 -7.04
CA PHE A 18 6.87 -12.19 -7.84
C PHE A 18 7.64 -13.49 -8.00
N LYS A 19 8.98 -13.44 -7.95
CA LYS A 19 9.81 -14.64 -8.00
C LYS A 19 9.91 -15.34 -6.65
N HIS A 20 10.07 -14.59 -5.56
CA HIS A 20 10.49 -15.15 -4.27
C HIS A 20 9.34 -15.42 -3.30
N LEU A 21 8.24 -14.66 -3.32
CA LEU A 21 7.09 -14.93 -2.46
C LEU A 21 6.44 -16.30 -2.77
N PRO A 22 6.23 -16.72 -4.03
CA PRO A 22 5.67 -18.03 -4.32
C PRO A 22 6.58 -19.18 -3.93
N ALA A 23 7.90 -18.99 -4.04
CA ALA A 23 8.89 -19.95 -3.54
C ALA A 23 8.81 -20.13 -2.02
N SER A 24 8.29 -19.13 -1.29
CA SER A 24 8.02 -19.16 0.14
C SER A 24 6.58 -19.58 0.50
N GLY A 25 5.79 -20.08 -0.46
CA GLY A 25 4.44 -20.61 -0.22
C GLY A 25 3.28 -19.62 -0.40
N TRP A 26 3.55 -18.40 -0.88
CA TRP A 26 2.52 -17.38 -1.09
C TRP A 26 1.89 -17.44 -2.48
N ASN A 27 0.55 -17.35 -2.55
CA ASN A 27 -0.15 -17.12 -3.81
C ASN A 27 -0.27 -15.62 -4.09
N ILE A 28 0.09 -15.20 -5.30
CA ILE A 28 0.02 -13.80 -5.69
C ILE A 28 -1.06 -13.60 -6.74
N LEU A 29 -1.94 -12.64 -6.46
CA LEU A 29 -2.94 -12.15 -7.40
C LEU A 29 -2.61 -10.69 -7.74
N ALA A 30 -2.19 -10.45 -8.98
CA ALA A 30 -1.96 -9.10 -9.46
C ALA A 30 -3.28 -8.51 -9.98
N LEU A 31 -3.65 -7.34 -9.46
CA LEU A 31 -4.81 -6.60 -9.95
C LEU A 31 -4.38 -5.63 -11.06
N PRO A 32 -5.20 -5.47 -12.12
CA PRO A 32 -4.92 -4.48 -13.15
C PRO A 32 -4.97 -3.06 -12.57
N GLU A 33 -4.41 -2.08 -13.28
CA GLU A 33 -4.47 -0.68 -12.88
C GLU A 33 -5.93 -0.18 -12.74
N LEU A 34 -6.16 0.78 -11.85
CA LEU A 34 -7.46 1.44 -11.73
C LEU A 34 -7.76 2.22 -13.01
N GLN A 35 -9.00 2.17 -13.46
CA GLN A 35 -9.40 2.94 -14.63
C GLN A 35 -9.38 4.41 -14.25
N GLN A 36 -8.46 5.17 -14.85
CA GLN A 36 -8.37 6.61 -14.64
C GLN A 36 -9.62 7.26 -15.25
N GLN A 37 -10.52 7.76 -14.41
CA GLN A 37 -11.55 8.66 -14.89
C GLN A 37 -10.92 10.01 -15.24
N SER A 38 -11.27 10.54 -16.40
CA SER A 38 -11.01 11.94 -16.78
C SER A 38 -11.94 12.89 -15.99
N THR A 39 -11.94 12.80 -14.66
CA THR A 39 -12.68 13.74 -13.81
C THR A 39 -11.83 14.97 -13.56
N VAL A 40 -12.47 16.15 -13.60
CA VAL A 40 -11.82 17.43 -13.29
C VAL A 40 -11.53 17.57 -11.78
N ASP A 41 -12.26 16.83 -10.94
CA ASP A 41 -12.17 16.87 -9.49
C ASP A 41 -11.53 15.61 -8.90
N ALA A 42 -10.57 15.82 -8.00
CA ALA A 42 -9.81 14.77 -7.32
C ALA A 42 -10.63 14.06 -6.23
N ALA A 43 -11.59 14.73 -5.59
CA ALA A 43 -12.46 14.09 -4.59
C ALA A 43 -13.39 13.07 -5.26
N THR A 44 -13.98 13.44 -6.40
CA THR A 44 -14.78 12.54 -7.23
C THR A 44 -13.96 11.37 -7.77
N ALA A 45 -12.68 11.58 -8.12
CA ALA A 45 -11.77 10.52 -8.55
C ALA A 45 -11.56 9.46 -7.45
N LEU A 46 -11.29 9.89 -6.21
CA LEU A 46 -11.12 8.97 -5.07
C LEU A 46 -12.40 8.15 -4.81
N ALA A 47 -13.57 8.76 -4.91
CA ALA A 47 -14.82 8.04 -4.76
C ALA A 47 -14.98 6.93 -5.82
N ALA A 48 -14.62 7.22 -7.07
CA ALA A 48 -14.64 6.25 -8.15
C ALA A 48 -13.60 5.13 -7.95
N ASP A 49 -12.39 5.46 -7.51
CA ASP A 49 -11.33 4.50 -7.19
C ASP A 49 -11.78 3.53 -6.09
N LYS A 50 -12.39 4.04 -5.02
CA LYS A 50 -12.94 3.21 -3.93
C LYS A 50 -14.00 2.22 -4.43
N VAL A 51 -14.90 2.65 -5.32
CA VAL A 51 -15.92 1.78 -5.93
C VAL A 51 -15.26 0.67 -6.77
N GLN A 52 -14.26 1.02 -7.58
CA GLN A 52 -13.52 0.03 -8.38
C GLN A 52 -12.78 -0.98 -7.49
N LEU A 53 -12.13 -0.50 -6.41
CA LEU A 53 -11.42 -1.36 -5.46
C LEU A 53 -12.38 -2.29 -4.73
N ALA A 54 -13.53 -1.79 -4.24
CA ALA A 54 -14.53 -2.61 -3.57
C ALA A 54 -15.08 -3.71 -4.48
N ALA A 55 -15.40 -3.39 -5.75
CA ALA A 55 -15.87 -4.37 -6.71
C ALA A 55 -14.82 -5.46 -7.00
N ARG A 56 -13.56 -5.08 -7.16
CA ARG A 56 -12.45 -6.02 -7.36
C ARG A 56 -12.22 -6.89 -6.13
N TRP A 57 -12.32 -6.31 -4.94
CA TRP A 57 -12.20 -7.04 -3.69
C TRP A 57 -13.29 -8.10 -3.53
N GLN A 58 -14.54 -7.74 -3.83
CA GLN A 58 -15.66 -8.67 -3.79
C GLN A 58 -15.46 -9.84 -4.78
N ALA A 59 -14.96 -9.58 -5.98
CA ALA A 59 -14.63 -10.61 -6.94
C ALA A 59 -13.48 -11.52 -6.44
N LEU A 60 -12.45 -10.95 -5.81
CA LEU A 60 -11.30 -11.70 -5.28
C LEU A 60 -11.69 -12.65 -4.13
N GLN A 61 -12.59 -12.22 -3.26
CA GLN A 61 -13.11 -13.06 -2.17
C GLN A 61 -13.84 -14.31 -2.68
N GLN A 62 -14.50 -14.22 -3.84
CA GLN A 62 -15.15 -15.39 -4.47
C GLN A 62 -14.14 -16.39 -5.03
N LEU A 63 -12.95 -15.93 -5.42
CA LEU A 63 -11.89 -16.75 -6.00
C LEU A 63 -10.96 -17.36 -4.95
N THR A 64 -10.89 -16.76 -3.75
CA THR A 64 -9.94 -17.15 -2.70
C THR A 64 -10.69 -17.43 -1.39
N PRO A 65 -11.33 -18.61 -1.26
CA PRO A 65 -12.27 -18.88 -0.15
C PRO A 65 -11.59 -19.10 1.20
N SER A 66 -10.26 -19.25 1.26
CA SER A 66 -9.55 -19.55 2.52
C SER A 66 -8.15 -18.96 2.57
N GLY A 67 -7.77 -18.44 3.75
CA GLY A 67 -6.43 -17.96 4.06
C GLY A 67 -6.38 -16.45 4.32
N PRO A 68 -5.31 -15.95 4.97
CA PRO A 68 -5.13 -14.52 5.19
C PRO A 68 -4.85 -13.81 3.86
N LEU A 69 -5.62 -12.77 3.57
CA LEU A 69 -5.40 -11.93 2.38
C LEU A 69 -4.59 -10.69 2.76
N ILE A 70 -3.46 -10.49 2.08
CA ILE A 70 -2.58 -9.35 2.31
C ILE A 70 -2.57 -8.49 1.06
N ILE A 71 -2.76 -7.20 1.25
CA ILE A 71 -2.69 -6.22 0.17
C ILE A 71 -1.26 -5.66 0.11
N ILE A 72 -0.66 -5.69 -1.07
CA ILE A 72 0.60 -4.98 -1.33
C ILE A 72 0.34 -3.97 -2.44
N VAL A 73 0.49 -2.69 -2.13
CA VAL A 73 0.06 -1.61 -3.02
C VAL A 73 0.97 -0.38 -2.91
N GLN A 74 1.06 0.39 -4.00
CA GLN A 74 1.91 1.56 -4.11
C GLN A 74 1.14 2.82 -4.54
N GLY A 75 1.63 3.99 -4.12
CA GLY A 75 1.26 5.29 -4.66
C GLY A 75 -0.17 5.69 -4.32
N GLU A 76 -0.89 6.25 -5.30
CA GLU A 76 -2.26 6.72 -5.10
C GLU A 76 -3.24 5.61 -4.74
N ALA A 77 -3.09 4.45 -5.40
CA ALA A 77 -3.90 3.26 -5.09
C ALA A 77 -3.71 2.83 -3.63
N ALA A 78 -2.53 3.03 -3.05
CA ALA A 78 -2.28 2.74 -1.64
C ALA A 78 -3.08 3.69 -0.73
N GLY A 79 -3.11 4.98 -1.06
CA GLY A 79 -3.97 5.94 -0.37
C GLY A 79 -5.46 5.59 -0.47
N ALA A 80 -5.91 5.18 -1.66
CA ALA A 80 -7.29 4.78 -1.90
C ALA A 80 -7.71 3.54 -1.08
N TRP A 81 -6.81 2.55 -0.94
CA TRP A 81 -7.05 1.39 -0.06
C TRP A 81 -7.22 1.79 1.40
N HIS A 82 -6.36 2.67 1.93
CA HIS A 82 -6.50 3.15 3.31
C HIS A 82 -7.81 3.88 3.53
N ALA A 83 -8.22 4.73 2.58
CA ALA A 83 -9.51 5.40 2.63
C ALA A 83 -10.68 4.41 2.60
N LEU A 84 -10.63 3.39 1.72
CA LEU A 84 -11.65 2.35 1.63
C LEU A 84 -11.75 1.53 2.92
N MET A 85 -10.62 1.08 3.46
CA MET A 85 -10.56 0.23 4.66
C MET A 85 -11.00 0.96 5.93
N MET A 86 -10.86 2.28 5.97
CA MET A 86 -11.40 3.09 7.07
C MET A 86 -12.91 3.29 7.00
N GLU A 87 -13.51 3.14 5.81
CA GLU A 87 -14.95 3.25 5.59
C GLU A 87 -15.66 1.90 5.69
N GLN A 88 -14.93 0.80 5.48
CA GLN A 88 -15.48 -0.56 5.44
C GLN A 88 -14.78 -1.48 6.45
N ASP A 89 -15.49 -1.81 7.52
CA ASP A 89 -14.97 -2.64 8.61
C ASP A 89 -14.77 -4.13 8.23
N GLU A 90 -15.48 -4.64 7.21
CA GLU A 90 -15.58 -6.08 6.92
C GLU A 90 -14.91 -6.50 5.61
N LEU A 91 -13.69 -6.02 5.36
CA LEU A 91 -12.95 -6.43 4.18
C LEU A 91 -12.20 -7.76 4.34
N ASN A 92 -12.11 -8.39 5.53
CA ASN A 92 -11.33 -9.62 5.73
C ASN A 92 -9.87 -9.53 5.24
N ILE A 93 -9.28 -8.35 5.29
CA ILE A 93 -7.87 -8.11 4.97
C ILE A 93 -7.05 -8.39 6.22
N ALA A 94 -6.07 -9.28 6.11
CA ALA A 94 -5.23 -9.68 7.24
C ALA A 94 -4.11 -8.67 7.52
N ALA A 95 -3.60 -8.01 6.48
CA ALA A 95 -2.59 -6.95 6.59
C ALA A 95 -2.49 -6.13 5.29
N ILE A 96 -1.89 -4.93 5.37
CA ILE A 96 -1.57 -4.11 4.20
C ILE A 96 -0.12 -3.63 4.22
N VAL A 97 0.58 -3.84 3.11
CA VAL A 97 1.86 -3.22 2.77
C VAL A 97 1.59 -2.05 1.84
N SER A 98 1.97 -0.86 2.29
CA SER A 98 1.69 0.41 1.64
C SER A 98 3.02 1.07 1.26
N ILE A 99 3.25 1.28 -0.04
CA ILE A 99 4.50 1.86 -0.54
C ILE A 99 4.23 3.26 -1.08
N GLY A 100 4.79 4.30 -0.45
CA GLY A 100 4.71 5.67 -0.94
C GLY A 100 3.27 6.19 -1.09
N ALA A 101 2.39 5.88 -0.14
CA ALA A 101 0.97 6.24 -0.22
C ALA A 101 0.74 7.75 -0.24
N TYR A 102 -0.17 8.18 -1.12
CA TYR A 102 -0.68 9.55 -1.19
C TYR A 102 -2.08 9.57 -1.81
N LEU A 103 -2.78 10.69 -1.73
CA LEU A 103 -4.03 11.00 -2.41
C LEU A 103 -3.89 12.37 -3.07
N LYS A 104 -4.43 12.57 -4.27
CA LYS A 104 -4.30 13.85 -5.02
C LYS A 104 -5.12 15.01 -4.45
N ASP A 105 -6.20 14.73 -3.74
CA ASP A 105 -6.97 15.77 -3.07
C ASP A 105 -6.28 16.19 -1.75
N PRO A 106 -5.96 17.48 -1.55
CA PRO A 106 -5.26 17.93 -0.33
C PRO A 106 -6.05 17.71 0.97
N ALA A 107 -7.39 17.75 0.94
CA ALA A 107 -8.19 17.51 2.14
C ALA A 107 -8.15 16.03 2.52
N GLN A 108 -8.31 15.13 1.55
CA GLN A 108 -8.18 13.70 1.72
C GLN A 108 -6.75 13.30 2.11
N GLN A 109 -5.72 13.91 1.51
CA GLN A 109 -4.32 13.68 1.88
C GLN A 109 -4.04 14.01 3.35
N ARG A 110 -4.65 15.08 3.89
CA ARG A 110 -4.53 15.39 5.33
C ARG A 110 -5.17 14.33 6.21
N GLN A 111 -6.29 13.76 5.79
CA GLN A 111 -6.99 12.69 6.50
C GLN A 111 -6.24 11.35 6.41
N LEU A 112 -5.54 11.10 5.29
CA LEU A 112 -4.83 9.85 5.03
C LEU A 112 -3.88 9.46 6.17
N GLN A 113 -3.23 10.43 6.81
CA GLN A 113 -2.28 10.13 7.89
C GLN A 113 -2.95 9.50 9.10
N GLN A 114 -4.16 9.95 9.44
CA GLN A 114 -4.95 9.34 10.50
C GLN A 114 -5.54 8.00 10.04
N GLN A 115 -5.97 7.91 8.79
CA GLN A 115 -6.51 6.67 8.23
C GLN A 115 -5.46 5.55 8.30
N MET A 116 -4.24 5.79 7.83
CA MET A 116 -3.14 4.82 7.87
C MET A 116 -2.77 4.36 9.29
N THR A 117 -2.79 5.26 10.28
CA THR A 117 -2.40 4.93 11.65
C THR A 117 -3.56 4.44 12.51
N ASN A 118 -4.81 4.51 12.04
CA ASN A 118 -5.99 4.06 12.80
C ASN A 118 -6.57 2.73 12.32
N LEU A 119 -6.07 2.17 11.21
CA LEU A 119 -6.53 0.87 10.74
C LEU A 119 -6.38 -0.21 11.81
N ARG A 120 -7.40 -1.07 11.89
CA ARG A 120 -7.46 -2.20 12.84
C ARG A 120 -6.70 -3.44 12.36
N VAL A 121 -5.97 -3.32 11.25
CA VAL A 121 -5.13 -4.38 10.69
C VAL A 121 -3.67 -3.93 10.69
N PRO A 122 -2.71 -4.86 10.72
CA PRO A 122 -1.31 -4.54 10.53
C PRO A 122 -1.04 -3.74 9.25
N VAL A 123 -0.35 -2.62 9.38
CA VAL A 123 0.08 -1.73 8.30
C VAL A 123 1.61 -1.66 8.28
N LEU A 124 2.21 -2.02 7.15
CA LEU A 124 3.61 -1.72 6.83
C LEU A 124 3.66 -0.55 5.87
N ASP A 125 4.07 0.62 6.36
CA ASP A 125 4.27 1.83 5.56
C ASP A 125 5.74 1.94 5.12
N LEU A 126 5.99 1.79 3.82
CA LEU A 126 7.31 1.82 3.20
C LEU A 126 7.46 3.09 2.36
N LEU A 127 8.57 3.80 2.54
CA LEU A 127 8.81 5.10 1.92
C LEU A 127 10.20 5.18 1.30
N THR A 128 10.31 5.82 0.15
CA THR A 128 11.58 6.22 -0.48
C THR A 128 11.63 7.73 -0.64
N GLY A 129 12.81 8.34 -0.65
CA GLY A 129 12.95 9.77 -0.99
C GLY A 129 12.52 10.12 -2.43
N ALA A 130 12.35 9.10 -3.28
CA ALA A 130 11.86 9.25 -4.65
C ALA A 130 10.33 9.12 -4.77
N ASP A 131 9.60 8.94 -3.67
CA ASP A 131 8.13 8.84 -3.70
C ASP A 131 7.48 10.22 -3.85
N HIS A 132 6.14 10.25 -3.97
CA HIS A 132 5.38 11.48 -4.08
C HIS A 132 5.68 12.42 -2.91
N LEU A 133 5.82 13.72 -3.19
CA LEU A 133 6.22 14.72 -2.20
C LEU A 133 5.37 14.67 -0.93
N TRP A 134 4.04 14.53 -1.08
CA TRP A 134 3.13 14.42 0.07
C TRP A 134 3.34 13.15 0.90
N SER A 135 3.70 12.03 0.28
CA SER A 135 4.00 10.80 1.01
C SER A 135 5.22 10.99 1.91
N VAL A 136 6.27 11.63 1.36
CA VAL A 136 7.52 11.91 2.06
C VAL A 136 7.34 13.00 3.11
N SER A 137 6.64 14.10 2.81
CA SER A 137 6.46 15.21 3.76
C SER A 137 5.63 14.82 4.98
N ASP A 138 4.64 13.94 4.80
CA ASP A 138 3.70 13.58 5.87
C ASP A 138 4.17 12.39 6.72
N SER A 139 5.26 11.74 6.32
CA SER A 139 5.88 10.61 7.00
C SER A 139 6.16 10.85 8.49
N GLN A 140 6.68 12.02 8.87
CA GLN A 140 6.96 12.35 10.26
C GLN A 140 5.67 12.47 11.08
N ARG A 141 4.61 13.02 10.47
CA ARG A 141 3.30 13.11 11.10
C ARG A 141 2.73 11.71 11.36
N ARG A 142 2.83 10.78 10.42
CA ARG A 142 2.38 9.39 10.64
C ARG A 142 3.12 8.72 11.80
N GLN A 143 4.44 8.87 11.88
CA GLN A 143 5.21 8.36 13.02
C GLN A 143 4.77 8.96 14.36
N GLN A 144 4.53 10.28 14.39
CA GLN A 144 4.04 10.95 15.60
C GLN A 144 2.66 10.41 16.00
N LEU A 145 1.72 10.32 15.06
CA LEU A 145 0.38 9.79 15.31
C LEU A 145 0.44 8.36 15.87
N ALA A 146 1.15 7.45 15.18
CA ALA A 146 1.29 6.06 15.62
C ALA A 146 1.88 5.94 17.03
N ARG A 147 2.88 6.77 17.37
CA ARG A 147 3.47 6.83 18.72
C ARG A 147 2.48 7.34 19.75
N THR A 148 1.78 8.43 19.46
CA THR A 148 0.79 9.00 20.39
C THR A 148 -0.38 8.07 20.66
N GLN A 149 -0.72 7.23 19.69
CA GLN A 149 -1.79 6.24 19.76
C GLN A 149 -1.34 4.91 20.36
N TYR A 150 -0.04 4.74 20.62
CA TYR A 150 0.59 3.47 20.98
C TYR A 150 0.19 2.33 20.04
N ASN A 151 0.01 2.59 18.73
CA ASN A 151 -0.52 1.59 17.82
C ASN A 151 0.56 0.55 17.48
N PRO A 152 0.44 -0.72 17.94
CA PRO A 152 1.42 -1.75 17.63
C PRO A 152 1.26 -2.32 16.21
N LEU A 153 0.12 -2.06 15.55
CA LEU A 153 -0.22 -2.56 14.23
C LEU A 153 0.43 -1.74 13.11
N TYR A 154 0.88 -0.51 13.39
CA TYR A 154 1.48 0.36 12.40
C TYR A 154 3.02 0.33 12.49
N ARG A 155 3.68 -0.04 11.39
CA ARG A 155 5.14 -0.01 11.25
C ARG A 155 5.53 0.82 10.04
N GLN A 156 6.31 1.87 10.25
CA GLN A 156 6.86 2.70 9.17
C GLN A 156 8.36 2.45 8.98
N ARG A 157 8.80 2.38 7.72
CA ARG A 157 10.21 2.19 7.33
C ARG A 157 10.58 3.05 6.13
N TYR A 158 11.80 3.58 6.16
CA TYR A 158 12.43 4.18 5.00
C TYR A 158 13.28 3.15 4.28
N LEU A 159 12.98 2.94 3.01
CA LEU A 159 13.83 2.18 2.11
C LEU A 159 15.07 3.02 1.80
N PRO A 160 16.27 2.44 1.80
CA PRO A 160 17.47 3.14 1.39
C PRO A 160 17.32 3.73 -0.02
N GLU A 161 17.80 4.96 -0.22
CA GLU A 161 17.95 5.56 -1.54
C GLU A 161 19.06 4.82 -2.29
N MET A 162 18.70 3.71 -2.93
CA MET A 162 19.63 2.93 -3.73
C MET A 162 19.44 3.29 -5.19
N HIS A 163 20.41 4.01 -5.75
CA HIS A 163 20.63 3.95 -7.18
C HIS A 163 21.07 2.51 -7.49
N TYR A 164 20.41 1.84 -8.45
CA TYR A 164 20.60 0.47 -8.94
C TYR A 164 19.62 -0.61 -8.46
N HIS A 165 19.15 -1.39 -9.43
CA HIS A 165 17.82 -2.00 -9.52
C HIS A 165 17.61 -3.34 -8.79
N SER A 166 18.67 -4.10 -8.47
CA SER A 166 18.51 -5.45 -7.89
C SER A 166 18.52 -5.47 -6.36
N SER A 167 19.43 -4.73 -5.74
CA SER A 167 19.56 -4.65 -4.27
C SER A 167 18.33 -4.02 -3.62
N GLN A 168 17.70 -3.05 -4.27
CA GLN A 168 16.47 -2.42 -3.78
C GLN A 168 15.29 -3.41 -3.74
N GLN A 169 15.14 -4.24 -4.76
CA GLN A 169 14.07 -5.25 -4.79
C GLN A 169 14.27 -6.33 -3.74
N GLU A 170 15.52 -6.76 -3.52
CA GLU A 170 15.84 -7.72 -2.47
C GLU A 170 15.59 -7.13 -1.08
N TRP A 171 15.93 -5.86 -0.85
CA TRP A 171 15.64 -5.19 0.41
C TRP A 171 14.13 -5.10 0.64
N LEU A 172 13.37 -4.67 -0.37
CA LEU A 172 11.91 -4.61 -0.30
C LEU A 172 11.31 -5.98 0.05
N PHE A 173 11.78 -7.04 -0.60
CA PHE A 173 11.38 -8.41 -0.26
C PHE A 173 11.72 -8.77 1.18
N LYS A 174 12.94 -8.50 1.65
CA LYS A 174 13.35 -8.81 3.02
C LYS A 174 12.51 -8.07 4.06
N GLU A 175 12.19 -6.79 3.81
CA GLU A 175 11.37 -6.01 4.74
C GLU A 175 9.93 -6.54 4.77
N ILE A 176 9.33 -6.80 3.61
CA ILE A 176 7.97 -7.35 3.52
C ILE A 176 7.93 -8.75 4.16
N TYR A 177 8.79 -9.66 3.72
CA TYR A 177 8.84 -11.04 4.21
C TYR A 177 9.12 -11.10 5.71
N GLY A 178 10.14 -10.37 6.18
CA GLY A 178 10.47 -10.32 7.60
C GLY A 178 9.36 -9.72 8.46
N TRP A 179 8.64 -8.71 7.94
CA TRP A 179 7.46 -8.17 8.62
C TRP A 179 6.32 -9.18 8.68
N LEU A 180 5.99 -9.84 7.57
CA LEU A 180 4.95 -10.87 7.51
C LEU A 180 5.25 -12.02 8.47
N SER A 181 6.48 -12.54 8.47
CA SER A 181 6.90 -13.56 9.42
C SER A 181 6.80 -13.08 10.88
N SER A 182 7.05 -11.79 11.15
CA SER A 182 6.87 -11.23 12.51
C SER A 182 5.41 -11.15 12.95
N LEU A 183 4.46 -11.23 12.02
CA LEU A 183 3.02 -11.33 12.30
C LEU A 183 2.54 -12.78 12.46
N GLY A 184 3.42 -13.76 12.21
CA GLY A 184 3.10 -15.20 12.29
C GLY A 184 2.52 -15.81 11.01
N PHE A 185 2.74 -15.16 9.86
CA PHE A 185 2.44 -15.73 8.55
C PHE A 185 3.60 -16.55 7.98
#